data_AF-A0A9D4WUQ4-F1
#
_entry.id   AF-A0A9D4WUQ4-F1
#
_cell.length_a   1.000
_cell.length_b   1.000
_cell.length_c   1.000
_cell.angle_alpha   90.00
_cell.angle_beta   90.00
_cell.angle_gamma   90.00
#
_symmetry.space_group_name_H-M   'P 1'
#
loop_
_entity.id
_entity.type
_entity.pdbx_description
1 polymer ?
#
loop_
_entity_poly.entity_id
_entity_poly.type
_entity_poly.pdbx_seq_one_letter_code
_entity_poly.pdbx_strand_id
1 'polypeptide(L)'
;KHWRNVGLAFNCIFLLFGSVIQLIACASNIYYINDNLDKRTWTYIFGACCATTVFIPSFHNYRIWSFLGLVMTTYTAWYLTIAAILHGQMEGVKHSGPKKMVLYFTGATNILYTF
;
A
#
# COMPACT_ATOMS: atom_id res chain seq x y z
N LYS A 1 34.28 7.38 -3.66
CA LYS A 1 33.55 7.54 -2.37
C LYS A 1 32.44 8.60 -2.44
N HIS A 2 32.68 9.80 -2.99
CA HIS A 2 31.66 10.86 -3.09
C HIS A 2 30.37 10.42 -3.82
N TRP A 3 30.48 9.86 -5.03
CA TRP A 3 29.35 9.32 -5.79
C TRP A 3 28.57 8.19 -5.10
N ARG A 4 29.26 7.37 -4.29
CA ARG A 4 28.61 6.30 -3.52
C ARG A 4 27.78 6.87 -2.37
N ASN A 5 28.27 7.91 -1.71
CA ASN A 5 27.53 8.58 -0.62
C ASN A 5 26.35 9.38 -1.17
N VAL A 6 26.50 10.02 -2.34
CA VAL A 6 25.40 10.68 -3.05
C VAL A 6 24.33 9.65 -3.46
N GLY A 7 24.74 8.52 -4.04
CA GLY A 7 23.81 7.43 -4.38
C GLY A 7 23.11 6.83 -3.16
N LEU A 8 23.83 6.66 -2.04
CA LEU A 8 23.24 6.19 -0.78
C LEU A 8 22.22 7.19 -0.23
N ALA A 9 22.56 8.48 -0.20
CA ALA A 9 21.65 9.52 0.26
C ALA A 9 20.38 9.56 -0.60
N PHE A 10 20.53 9.48 -1.92
CA PHE A 10 19.39 9.40 -2.84
C PHE A 10 18.50 8.18 -2.57
N ASN A 11 19.09 6.99 -2.42
CA ASN A 11 18.35 5.77 -2.12
C ASN A 11 17.63 5.85 -0.76
N CYS A 12 18.30 6.35 0.28
CA CYS A 12 17.70 6.50 1.61
C CYS A 12 16.51 7.48 1.58
N ILE A 13 16.64 8.60 0.86
CA ILE A 13 15.56 9.58 0.70
C ILE A 13 14.38 8.92 -0.04
N PHE A 14 14.65 8.23 -1.14
CA PHE A 14 13.61 7.56 -1.92
C PHE A 14 12.88 6.47 -1.10
N LEU A 15 13.62 5.64 -0.35
CA LEU A 15 13.06 4.63 0.53
C LEU A 15 12.20 5.25 1.65
N LEU A 16 12.64 6.38 2.21
CA LEU A 16 11.88 7.09 3.23
C LEU A 16 10.54 7.60 2.68
N PHE A 17 10.56 8.30 1.53
CA PHE A 17 9.33 8.76 0.89
C PHE A 17 8.40 7.61 0.47
N GLY A 18 8.97 6.54 -0.10
CA GLY A 18 8.21 5.35 -0.47
C GLY A 18 7.52 4.70 0.74
N SER A 19 8.23 4.56 1.86
CA SER A 19 7.68 3.98 3.09
C SER A 19 6.52 4.81 3.67
N VAL A 20 6.61 6.15 3.61
CA VAL A 20 5.56 7.05 4.09
C VAL A 20 4.31 6.95 3.20
N ILE A 21 4.47 6.92 1.87
CA ILE A 21 3.35 6.79 0.93
C ILE A 21 2.62 5.46 1.15
N GLN A 22 3.35 4.36 1.30
CA GLN A 22 2.76 3.04 1.57
C GLN A 22 2.02 2.98 2.91
N LEU A 23 2.58 3.61 3.94
CA LEU A 23 1.95 3.68 5.27
C LEU A 23 0.61 4.45 5.19
N ILE A 24 0.58 5.60 4.51
CA ILE A 24 -0.65 6.38 4.30
C ILE A 24 -1.68 5.58 3.49
N ALA A 25 -1.25 4.88 2.44
CA ALA A 25 -2.11 4.04 1.61
C ALA A 25 -2.72 2.91 2.44
N CYS A 26 -1.92 2.23 3.28
CA CYS A 26 -2.40 1.16 4.14
C CYS A 26 -3.43 1.68 5.15
N ALA A 27 -3.12 2.78 5.86
CA ALA A 27 -4.04 3.41 6.79
C ALA A 27 -5.35 3.83 6.13
N SER A 28 -5.29 4.29 4.87
CA SER A 28 -6.50 4.61 4.08
C SER A 28 -7.36 3.38 3.83
N ASN A 29 -6.77 2.21 3.54
CA ASN A 29 -7.53 0.99 3.32
C ASN A 29 -8.22 0.51 4.61
N ILE A 30 -7.55 0.58 5.77
CA ILE A 30 -8.19 0.25 7.05
C ILE A 30 -9.32 1.23 7.36
N TYR A 31 -9.14 2.53 7.12
CA TYR A 31 -10.20 3.52 7.30
C TYR A 31 -11.45 3.21 6.46
N TYR A 32 -11.28 2.73 5.22
CA TYR A 32 -12.42 2.30 4.38
C TYR A 32 -13.14 1.05 4.90
N ILE A 33 -12.46 0.20 5.68
CA ILE A 33 -13.05 -0.97 6.33
C ILE A 33 -13.71 -0.59 7.65
N ASN A 34 -13.10 0.34 8.40
CA ASN A 34 -13.54 0.76 9.72
C ASN A 34 -13.33 2.27 9.91
N ASP A 35 -14.43 3.03 9.85
CA ASP A 35 -14.47 4.48 9.93
C ASP A 35 -14.62 5.02 11.37
N ASN A 36 -14.57 4.16 12.39
CA ASN A 36 -14.70 4.57 13.79
C ASN A 36 -13.57 5.51 14.27
N LEU A 37 -12.43 5.56 13.57
CA LEU A 37 -11.31 6.44 13.88
C LEU A 37 -10.96 7.32 12.68
N ASP A 38 -10.49 8.53 12.96
CA ASP A 38 -10.00 9.43 11.91
C ASP A 38 -8.84 8.81 11.14
N LYS A 39 -8.76 9.11 9.84
CA LYS A 39 -7.74 8.59 8.93
C LYS A 39 -6.32 8.83 9.44
N ARG A 40 -6.05 9.95 10.14
CA ARG A 40 -4.72 10.23 10.70
C ARG A 40 -4.40 9.36 11.91
N THR A 41 -5.40 9.06 12.74
CA THR A 41 -5.24 8.15 13.88
C THR A 41 -4.88 6.75 13.40
N TRP A 42 -5.53 6.26 12.34
CA TRP A 42 -5.16 5.00 11.70
C TRP A 42 -3.72 4.98 11.18
N THR A 43 -3.27 6.08 10.57
CA THR A 43 -1.87 6.25 10.13
C THR A 43 -0.89 6.13 11.29
N TYR A 44 -1.18 6.76 12.43
CA TYR A 44 -0.29 6.66 13.60
C TYR A 44 -0.28 5.25 14.22
N ILE A 45 -1.43 4.60 14.32
CA ILE A 45 -1.54 3.23 14.84
C ILE A 45 -0.74 2.28 13.95
N PHE A 46 -0.98 2.32 12.63
CA PHE A 46 -0.30 1.45 11.68
C PHE A 46 1.20 1.74 11.62
N GLY A 47 1.58 3.02 11.69
CA GLY A 47 2.98 3.43 11.77
C GLY A 47 3.68 2.91 13.02
N ALA A 48 3.03 2.97 14.18
CA ALA A 48 3.57 2.40 15.42
C ALA A 48 3.74 0.88 15.32
N CYS A 49 2.76 0.16 14.77
CA CYS A 49 2.84 -1.27 14.54
C CYS A 49 3.98 -1.66 13.58
N CYS A 50 4.16 -0.92 12.48
CA CYS A 50 5.27 -1.17 11.56
C CYS A 50 6.63 -0.79 12.19
N ALA A 51 6.70 0.24 13.03
CA ALA A 51 7.94 0.67 13.68
C ALA A 51 8.47 -0.38 14.69
N THR A 52 7.60 -1.16 15.35
CA THR A 52 8.07 -2.23 16.25
C THR A 52 8.90 -3.29 15.52
N THR A 53 8.66 -3.49 14.22
CA THR A 53 9.42 -4.44 13.40
C THR A 53 10.86 -3.99 13.15
N VAL A 54 11.14 -2.68 13.21
CA VAL A 54 12.47 -2.10 13.02
C VAL A 54 13.41 -2.48 14.18
N PHE A 55 12.87 -2.63 15.39
CA PHE A 55 13.66 -2.96 16.58
C PHE A 55 14.05 -4.44 16.68
N ILE A 56 13.56 -5.31 15.78
CA ILE A 56 13.88 -6.74 15.76
C ILE A 56 14.63 -7.08 14.46
N PRO A 57 15.94 -6.79 14.38
CA PRO A 57 16.73 -7.14 13.20
C PRO A 57 17.04 -8.65 13.22
N SER A 58 16.30 -9.45 12.45
CA SER A 58 16.65 -10.85 12.19
C SER A 58 16.29 -11.27 10.75
N PHE A 59 17.23 -11.90 10.06
CA PHE A 59 17.07 -12.37 8.67
C PHE A 59 15.91 -13.37 8.49
N HIS A 60 15.53 -14.11 9.54
CA HIS A 60 14.34 -14.97 9.49
C HIS A 60 13.03 -14.17 9.41
N ASN A 61 12.96 -13.01 10.08
CA ASN A 61 11.75 -12.18 10.08
C ASN A 61 11.52 -11.55 8.70
N TYR A 62 12.58 -11.19 7.97
CA TYR A 62 12.46 -10.73 6.59
C TYR A 62 11.79 -11.76 5.69
N ARG A 63 12.13 -13.04 5.88
CA ARG A 63 11.54 -14.15 5.11
C ARG A 63 10.08 -14.38 5.49
N ILE A 64 9.74 -14.31 6.78
CA ILE A 64 8.37 -14.44 7.27
C ILE A 64 7.48 -13.33 6.71
N TRP A 65 7.97 -12.08 6.64
CA TRP A 65 7.25 -10.97 6.01
C TRP A 65 7.01 -11.20 4.52
N SER A 66 7.98 -11.75 3.79
CA SER A 66 7.77 -12.15 2.39
C SER A 66 6.70 -13.24 2.26
N PHE A 67 6.69 -14.25 3.14
CA PHE A 67 5.65 -15.29 3.14
C PHE A 67 4.26 -14.73 3.47
N LEU A 68 4.15 -13.88 4.50
CA LEU A 68 2.90 -13.20 4.85
C LEU A 68 2.39 -12.35 3.69
N GLY A 69 3.27 -11.61 3.02
CA GLY A 69 2.93 -10.83 1.83
C GLY A 69 2.36 -11.71 0.70
N LEU A 70 3.01 -12.83 0.41
CA LEU A 70 2.56 -13.78 -0.62
C LEU A 70 1.21 -14.42 -0.27
N VAL A 71 1.00 -14.78 1.00
CA VAL A 71 -0.29 -15.33 1.46
C VAL A 71 -1.39 -14.28 1.34
N MET A 72 -1.14 -13.04 1.75
CA MET A 72 -2.15 -11.96 1.72
C MET A 72 -2.57 -11.61 0.29
N THR A 73 -1.63 -11.52 -0.66
CA THR A 73 -1.96 -11.25 -2.07
C THR A 73 -2.70 -12.43 -2.70
N THR A 74 -2.31 -13.66 -2.40
CA THR A 74 -2.99 -14.88 -2.86
C THR A 74 -4.42 -14.94 -2.33
N TYR A 75 -4.61 -14.71 -1.02
CA TYR A 75 -5.94 -14.66 -0.40
C TYR A 75 -6.83 -13.59 -1.04
N THR A 76 -6.30 -12.37 -1.21
CA THR A 76 -7.05 -11.26 -1.81
C THR A 76 -7.44 -11.56 -3.26
N ALA A 77 -6.55 -12.18 -4.04
CA ALA A 77 -6.84 -12.58 -5.41
C ALA A 77 -8.00 -13.60 -5.45
N TRP A 78 -7.92 -14.67 -4.66
CA TRP A 78 -8.99 -15.69 -4.59
C TRP A 78 -10.31 -15.12 -4.08
N TYR A 79 -10.26 -14.26 -3.06
CA TYR A 79 -11.44 -13.57 -2.54
C TYR A 79 -12.13 -12.75 -3.64
N LEU A 80 -11.37 -11.93 -4.39
CA LEU A 80 -11.91 -11.14 -5.49
C LEU A 80 -12.48 -12.02 -6.60
N THR A 81 -11.82 -13.14 -6.94
CA THR A 81 -12.33 -14.09 -7.95
C THR A 81 -13.66 -14.70 -7.52
N ILE A 82 -13.76 -15.20 -6.28
CA ILE A 82 -14.99 -15.81 -5.77
C ILE A 82 -16.09 -14.77 -5.64
N ALA A 83 -15.79 -13.57 -5.13
CA ALA A 83 -16.75 -12.48 -5.00
C ALA A 83 -17.29 -12.04 -6.38
N ALA A 84 -16.44 -11.99 -7.40
CA ALA A 84 -16.86 -11.67 -8.76
C ALA A 84 -17.80 -12.75 -9.35
N ILE A 85 -17.57 -14.03 -9.03
CA ILE A 85 -18.44 -15.14 -9.46
C ILE A 85 -19.80 -15.09 -8.75
N LEU A 86 -19.81 -14.82 -7.44
CA LEU A 86 -21.05 -14.85 -6.65
C LEU A 86 -21.94 -13.61 -6.84
N HIS A 87 -21.34 -12.41 -6.89
CA HIS A 87 -22.10 -11.16 -6.99
C HIS A 87 -22.37 -10.73 -8.44
N GLY A 88 -21.62 -11.25 -9.41
CA GLY A 88 -21.76 -10.89 -10.81
C GLY A 88 -21.55 -9.39 -11.08
N GLN A 89 -21.90 -8.95 -12.29
CA GLN A 89 -21.88 -7.55 -12.64
C GLN A 89 -23.19 -6.89 -12.20
N MET A 90 -23.12 -5.80 -11.43
CA MET A 90 -24.32 -5.02 -11.08
C MET A 90 -25.02 -4.48 -12.33
N GLU A 91 -26.35 -4.40 -12.34
CA GLU A 91 -27.08 -3.85 -13.47
C GLU A 91 -26.79 -2.34 -13.63
N GLY A 92 -26.42 -1.92 -14.85
CA GLY A 92 -26.21 -0.50 -15.18
C GLY A 92 -24.83 0.09 -14.89
N VAL A 93 -23.76 -0.72 -14.78
CA VAL A 93 -22.39 -0.19 -14.58
C VAL A 93 -21.98 0.74 -15.72
N LYS A 94 -22.09 2.04 -15.49
CA LYS A 94 -21.57 3.08 -16.38
C LYS A 94 -20.08 3.23 -16.13
N HIS A 95 -19.25 2.83 -17.10
CA HIS A 95 -17.81 3.03 -17.02
C HIS A 95 -17.52 4.54 -16.93
N SER A 96 -17.07 4.99 -15.76
CA SER A 96 -16.70 6.40 -15.53
C SER A 96 -15.20 6.55 -15.66
N GLY A 97 -14.77 7.25 -16.70
CA GLY A 97 -13.39 7.74 -16.82
C GLY A 97 -13.10 8.93 -15.90
N PRO A 98 -11.84 9.37 -15.81
CA PRO A 98 -11.45 10.53 -15.03
C PRO A 98 -12.13 11.79 -15.56
N LYS A 99 -12.99 12.41 -14.74
CA LYS A 99 -13.75 13.63 -15.11
C LYS A 99 -12.89 14.90 -15.13
N LYS A 100 -11.66 14.83 -14.61
CA LYS A 100 -10.72 15.94 -14.47
C LYS A 100 -9.29 15.44 -14.71
N MET A 101 -8.44 16.29 -15.29
CA MET A 101 -7.02 15.98 -15.53
C MET A 101 -6.26 15.60 -14.25
N VAL A 102 -6.58 16.22 -13.13
CA VAL A 102 -5.98 15.88 -11.83
C VAL A 102 -6.23 14.41 -11.48
N LEU A 103 -7.44 13.90 -11.71
CA LEU A 103 -7.79 12.51 -11.42
C LEU A 103 -7.04 11.52 -12.31
N TYR A 104 -6.78 11.90 -13.57
CA TYR A 104 -5.97 11.10 -14.48
C TYR A 104 -4.53 10.97 -13.99
N PHE A 105 -3.89 12.10 -13.65
CA PHE A 105 -2.52 12.07 -13.13
C PHE A 105 -2.41 11.41 -11.77
N THR A 106 -3.37 11.61 -10.86
CA THR A 106 -3.40 10.88 -9.59
C THR A 106 -3.50 9.37 -9.81
N GLY A 107 -4.35 8.91 -10.74
CA GLY A 107 -4.44 7.50 -11.10
C GLY A 107 -3.15 6.96 -11.70
N ALA A 108 -2.55 7.69 -12.64
CA ALA A 108 -1.27 7.32 -13.26
C ALA A 108 -0.13 7.24 -12.23
N THR A 109 -0.05 8.20 -11.31
CA THR A 109 0.94 8.19 -10.23
C THR A 109 0.74 6.99 -9.30
N ASN A 110 -0.49 6.63 -8.93
CA ASN A 110 -0.74 5.44 -8.11
C ASN A 110 -0.27 4.15 -8.82
N ILE A 111 -0.49 4.04 -10.14
CA ILE A 111 -0.02 2.90 -10.94
C ILE A 111 1.51 2.88 -11.01
N LEU A 112 2.16 4.04 -11.22
CA LEU A 112 3.62 4.14 -11.22
C LEU A 112 4.26 3.72 -9.89
N TYR A 113 3.57 3.87 -8.76
CA TYR A 113 4.05 3.38 -7.45
C TYR A 113 3.81 1.89 -7.21
N THR A 114 3.02 1.24 -8.08
CA THR A 114 2.76 -0.20 -7.99
C THR A 114 3.83 -1.02 -8.72
N PHE A 115 4.55 -0.41 -9.67
CA PHE A 115 5.62 -1.02 -10.48
C PHE A 115 7.01 -0.50 -10.08
#